data_AF-A0A3A0A1T5-F1
#
_entry.id   AF-A0A3A0A1T5-F1
#
_cell.length_a   1.000
_cell.length_b   1.000
_cell.length_c   1.000
_cell.angle_alpha   90.00
_cell.angle_beta   90.00
_cell.angle_gamma   90.00
#
_symmetry.space_group_name_H-M   'P 1'
#
loop_
_entity.id
_entity.type
_entity.pdbx_description
1 polymer ?
#
loop_
_entity_poly.entity_id
_entity_poly.type
_entity_poly.pdbx_seq_one_letter_code
_entity_poly.pdbx_strand_id
1 'polypeptide(L)'
;MYGVLITFLVDKGVYQWSAAEMGWLIGIPVLTGALMRTPMGIITDRYGGRIVFPALMLLAALPMYLTSYADSFVGFLAAGLGFGLSGAGFAVGVSYVPLWFKRDRQGTALGAFGIGNMGAAVTSVLAPITLAWLTNGETDLEGWRTLPKLYALALVVTAVLFFVIAPTKLTEGAPKQTLGQRLAPLKNTRVWRFGLYYFFAFGGFVGLAVWLIPYYVNVYSISLITAGLIAAIFSLPAALIRVFGGWASDRWGARTIMYVALIAGLVCLVLLFVPRMEIYLPGENVAASRAGTVTAVAADQMDQIVVGNDTYKLRPAAEVRGLHNDSGERLLVFPIVSSWEDPIVQVGDQVEKGQILARGFSHIYFQANMWIFTGLIFLVGIMMGMGTAAVFKHVADYFPTNVGVVGGTVGVLGALGGF
;
A
#
# COMPACT_ATOMS: atom_id res chain seq x y z
N MET A 1 8.95 -4.60 8.48
CA MET A 1 8.98 -4.96 9.91
C MET A 1 8.11 -4.00 10.71
N TYR A 2 8.38 -2.68 10.74
CA TYR A 2 7.52 -1.69 11.43
C TYR A 2 6.03 -1.82 11.08
N GLY A 3 5.67 -1.87 9.79
CA GLY A 3 4.27 -2.09 9.37
C GLY A 3 3.60 -3.29 10.07
N VAL A 4 4.25 -4.45 10.09
CA VAL A 4 3.71 -5.67 10.72
C VAL A 4 3.70 -5.55 12.25
N LEU A 5 4.79 -5.07 12.84
CA LEU A 5 4.94 -5.00 14.29
C LEU A 5 3.94 -4.01 14.90
N ILE A 6 3.83 -2.80 14.33
CA ILE A 6 2.91 -1.79 14.82
C ILE A 6 1.45 -2.24 14.66
N THR A 7 1.10 -2.88 13.53
CA THR A 7 -0.23 -3.48 13.37
C THR A 7 -0.50 -4.54 14.42
N PHE A 8 0.45 -5.45 14.68
CA PHE A 8 0.31 -6.47 15.73
C PHE A 8 0.09 -5.86 17.11
N LEU A 9 0.88 -4.84 17.48
CA LEU A 9 0.80 -4.20 18.80
C LEU A 9 -0.53 -3.51 19.05
N VAL A 10 -1.11 -2.88 18.01
CA VAL A 10 -2.40 -2.19 18.11
C VAL A 10 -3.56 -3.18 18.03
N ASP A 11 -3.51 -4.16 17.13
CA ASP A 11 -4.54 -5.22 17.00
C ASP A 11 -4.71 -6.02 18.30
N LYS A 12 -3.59 -6.31 18.99
CA LYS A 12 -3.60 -7.03 20.27
C LYS A 12 -3.75 -6.15 21.51
N GLY A 13 -3.97 -4.84 21.33
CA GLY A 13 -4.20 -3.90 22.42
C GLY A 13 -3.01 -3.70 23.37
N VAL A 14 -1.79 -4.08 22.96
CA VAL A 14 -0.56 -3.82 23.73
C VAL A 14 -0.30 -2.32 23.84
N TYR A 15 -0.54 -1.60 22.74
CA TYR A 15 -0.53 -0.14 22.71
C TYR A 15 -1.79 0.38 22.03
N GLN A 16 -2.37 1.44 22.58
CA GLN A 16 -3.52 2.12 21.99
C GLN A 16 -3.04 3.38 21.27
N TRP A 17 -2.70 3.24 19.99
CA TRP A 17 -2.35 4.36 19.12
C TRP A 17 -3.48 4.68 18.16
N SER A 18 -3.67 5.97 17.89
CA SER A 18 -4.57 6.45 16.84
C SER A 18 -4.08 6.01 15.45
N ALA A 19 -4.98 6.01 14.47
CA ALA A 19 -4.63 5.72 13.08
C ALA A 19 -3.54 6.67 12.54
N ALA A 20 -3.52 7.92 13.00
CA ALA A 20 -2.50 8.89 12.65
C ALA A 20 -1.13 8.53 13.23
N GLU A 21 -1.06 8.15 14.51
CA GLU A 21 0.17 7.72 15.17
C GLU A 21 0.76 6.44 14.55
N MET A 22 -0.11 5.46 14.23
CA MET A 22 0.32 4.29 13.47
C MET A 22 0.93 4.68 12.13
N GLY A 23 0.28 5.60 11.40
CA GLY A 23 0.79 6.10 10.13
C GLY A 23 2.18 6.73 10.25
N TRP A 24 2.41 7.55 11.28
CA TRP A 24 3.73 8.12 11.56
C TRP A 24 4.78 7.05 11.87
N LEU A 25 4.47 6.09 12.74
CA LEU A 25 5.42 5.03 13.13
C LEU A 25 5.80 4.11 11.97
N ILE A 26 4.83 3.85 11.10
CA ILE A 26 5.00 2.99 9.94
C ILE A 26 5.74 3.74 8.81
N GLY A 27 5.46 5.04 8.63
CA GLY A 27 6.06 5.88 7.59
C GLY A 27 7.45 6.41 7.93
N ILE A 28 7.76 6.71 9.20
CA ILE A 28 9.02 7.37 9.59
C ILE A 28 10.29 6.66 9.08
N PRO A 29 10.39 5.31 9.03
CA PRO A 29 11.57 4.66 8.49
C PRO A 29 11.71 4.88 6.97
N VAL A 30 10.58 4.99 6.25
CA VAL A 30 10.56 5.31 4.81
C VAL A 30 11.08 6.72 4.58
N LEU A 31 10.66 7.68 5.41
CA LEU A 31 11.12 9.08 5.35
C LEU A 31 12.63 9.18 5.58
N THR A 32 13.18 8.56 6.64
CA THR A 32 14.63 8.60 6.87
C THR A 32 15.38 7.93 5.73
N GLY A 33 14.89 6.79 5.25
CA GLY A 33 15.47 6.11 4.10
C GLY A 33 15.49 6.99 2.86
N ALA A 34 14.42 7.75 2.60
CA ALA A 34 14.35 8.70 1.49
C ALA A 34 15.39 9.80 1.61
N LEU A 35 15.45 10.48 2.77
CA LEU A 35 16.36 11.60 3.01
C LEU A 35 17.83 11.17 2.97
N MET A 36 18.13 9.96 3.45
CA MET A 36 19.50 9.46 3.56
C MET A 36 20.05 8.86 2.25
N ARG A 37 19.22 8.67 1.21
CA ARG A 37 19.66 8.16 -0.10
C ARG A 37 20.75 9.02 -0.74
N THR A 38 20.57 10.34 -0.79
CA THR A 38 21.56 11.24 -1.42
C THR A 38 22.88 11.30 -0.63
N PRO A 39 22.87 11.55 0.70
CA PRO A 39 24.10 11.51 1.50
C PRO A 39 24.83 10.16 1.41
N MET A 40 24.11 9.05 1.53
CA MET A 40 24.72 7.71 1.49
C MET A 40 25.30 7.39 0.10
N GLY A 41 24.65 7.79 -0.98
CA GLY A 41 25.21 7.66 -2.33
C GLY A 41 26.55 8.40 -2.46
N ILE A 42 26.63 9.65 -1.99
CA ILE A 42 27.86 10.46 -2.01
C ILE A 42 28.98 9.82 -1.18
N ILE A 43 28.66 9.32 0.02
CA ILE A 43 29.63 8.63 0.90
C ILE A 43 30.11 7.34 0.25
N THR A 44 29.22 6.60 -0.42
CA THR A 44 29.55 5.36 -1.15
C THR A 44 30.52 5.64 -2.29
N ASP A 45 30.32 6.71 -3.05
CA ASP A 45 31.22 7.09 -4.13
C ASP A 45 32.63 7.46 -3.60
N ARG A 46 32.73 7.92 -2.35
CA ARG A 46 34.00 8.35 -1.72
C ARG A 46 34.75 7.23 -1.02
N TYR A 47 34.05 6.40 -0.26
CA TYR A 47 34.64 5.36 0.61
C TYR A 47 34.45 3.94 0.07
N GLY A 48 33.67 3.77 -0.99
CA GLY A 48 33.37 2.48 -1.62
C GLY A 48 32.26 1.70 -0.92
N GLY A 49 31.51 0.91 -1.69
CA GLY A 49 30.38 0.13 -1.17
C GLY A 49 30.77 -0.94 -0.15
N ARG A 50 31.99 -1.51 -0.21
CA ARG A 50 32.44 -2.54 0.73
C ARG A 50 32.42 -2.10 2.19
N ILE A 51 32.74 -0.84 2.47
CA ILE A 51 32.78 -0.29 3.84
C ILE A 51 31.43 0.33 4.20
N VAL A 52 30.84 1.07 3.26
CA VAL A 52 29.62 1.83 3.52
C VAL A 52 28.41 0.92 3.70
N PHE A 53 28.30 -0.18 2.95
CA PHE A 53 27.16 -1.10 3.04
C PHE A 53 27.11 -1.79 4.43
N PRO A 54 28.18 -2.45 4.93
CA PRO A 54 28.19 -3.02 6.27
C PRO A 54 28.04 -1.98 7.37
N ALA A 55 28.69 -0.82 7.26
CA ALA A 55 28.56 0.25 8.25
C ALA A 55 27.11 0.74 8.37
N LEU A 56 26.41 0.89 7.23
CA LEU A 56 24.99 1.25 7.21
C LEU A 56 24.13 0.17 7.88
N MET A 57 24.38 -1.10 7.58
CA MET A 57 23.63 -2.23 8.17
C MET A 57 23.84 -2.32 9.68
N LEU A 58 25.07 -2.15 10.16
CA LEU A 58 25.39 -2.13 11.60
C LEU A 58 24.77 -0.93 12.30
N LEU A 59 24.82 0.25 11.68
CA LEU A 59 24.21 1.47 12.20
C LEU A 59 22.68 1.36 12.25
N ALA A 60 22.05 0.65 11.31
CA ALA A 60 20.61 0.37 11.32
C ALA A 60 20.24 -0.78 12.29
N ALA A 61 21.15 -1.71 12.58
CA ALA A 61 20.92 -2.80 13.52
C ALA A 61 20.80 -2.32 14.98
N LEU A 62 21.52 -1.26 15.36
CA LEU A 62 21.42 -0.66 16.70
C LEU A 62 20.00 -0.14 17.03
N PRO A 63 19.40 0.80 16.27
CA PRO A 63 18.04 1.28 16.54
C PRO A 63 16.99 0.17 16.37
N MET A 64 17.25 -0.80 15.48
CA MET A 64 16.44 -2.00 15.37
C MET A 64 16.41 -2.80 16.68
N TYR A 65 17.57 -3.00 17.32
CA TYR A 65 17.65 -3.63 18.63
C TYR A 65 16.98 -2.78 19.73
N LEU A 66 17.18 -1.46 19.69
CA LEU A 66 16.55 -0.52 20.64
C LEU A 66 15.02 -0.53 20.55
N THR A 67 14.44 -0.89 19.41
CA THR A 67 12.98 -1.06 19.25
C THR A 67 12.43 -2.10 20.23
N SER A 68 13.21 -3.12 20.60
CA SER A 68 12.82 -4.12 21.60
C SER A 68 12.63 -3.53 22.99
N TYR A 69 13.24 -2.40 23.31
CA TYR A 69 13.19 -1.75 24.62
C TYR A 69 12.29 -0.50 24.61
N ALA A 70 11.65 -0.22 23.48
CA ALA A 70 10.79 0.95 23.34
C ALA A 70 9.42 0.66 23.98
N ASP A 71 9.04 1.48 24.96
CA ASP A 71 7.73 1.41 25.63
C ASP A 71 6.84 2.63 25.36
N SER A 72 7.35 3.61 24.62
CA SER A 72 6.67 4.87 24.33
C SER A 72 6.64 5.15 22.84
N PHE A 73 5.63 5.90 22.39
CA PHE A 73 5.51 6.37 21.01
C PHE A 73 6.81 7.01 20.51
N VAL A 74 7.43 7.88 21.33
CA VAL A 74 8.69 8.55 21.00
C VAL A 74 9.85 7.55 20.89
N GLY A 75 9.89 6.52 21.73
CA GLY A 75 10.88 5.45 21.64
C GLY A 75 10.79 4.69 20.31
N PHE A 76 9.57 4.29 19.90
CA PHE A 76 9.35 3.65 18.61
C PHE A 76 9.68 4.57 17.43
N LEU A 77 9.34 5.86 17.53
CA LEU A 77 9.62 6.86 16.52
C LEU A 77 11.14 7.08 16.34
N ALA A 78 11.88 7.23 17.43
CA ALA A 78 13.33 7.41 17.42
C ALA A 78 14.06 6.17 16.87
N ALA A 79 13.62 4.97 17.29
CA ALA A 79 14.13 3.73 16.74
C ALA A 79 13.76 3.57 15.24
N GLY A 80 12.57 4.02 14.84
CA GLY A 80 12.10 3.98 13.45
C GLY A 80 12.92 4.90 12.55
N LEU A 81 13.25 6.11 13.03
CA LEU A 81 14.17 7.02 12.37
C LEU A 81 15.51 6.35 12.10
N GLY A 82 16.10 5.71 13.11
CA GLY A 82 17.37 5.02 12.98
C GLY A 82 17.30 3.79 12.05
N PHE A 83 16.27 2.96 12.18
CA PHE A 83 16.09 1.78 11.31
C PHE A 83 15.92 2.19 9.84
N GLY A 84 15.29 3.35 9.58
CA GLY A 84 15.12 3.90 8.25
C GLY A 84 16.43 4.16 7.49
N LEU A 85 17.58 4.23 8.16
CA LEU A 85 18.89 4.26 7.52
C LEU A 85 19.11 3.06 6.59
N SER A 86 18.57 1.89 6.94
CA SER A 86 18.61 0.70 6.07
C SER A 86 18.00 0.94 4.68
N GLY A 87 17.00 1.83 4.57
CA GLY A 87 16.36 2.21 3.31
C GLY A 87 17.27 3.00 2.35
N ALA A 88 18.37 3.56 2.85
CA ALA A 88 19.41 4.18 2.04
C ALA A 88 20.35 3.15 1.38
N GLY A 89 20.29 1.87 1.79
CA GLY A 89 21.09 0.79 1.21
C GLY A 89 20.86 0.60 -0.29
N PHE A 90 19.66 0.94 -0.77
CA PHE A 90 19.38 0.99 -2.22
C PHE A 90 20.30 1.96 -2.96
N ALA A 91 20.53 3.17 -2.43
CA ALA A 91 21.43 4.14 -3.05
C ALA A 91 22.89 3.66 -3.06
N VAL A 92 23.34 3.06 -1.95
CA VAL A 92 24.68 2.46 -1.85
C VAL A 92 24.86 1.37 -2.91
N GLY A 93 23.87 0.49 -3.09
CA GLY A 93 23.93 -0.58 -4.08
C GLY A 93 23.87 -0.11 -5.53
N VAL A 94 23.06 0.92 -5.84
CA VAL A 94 23.03 1.53 -7.19
C VAL A 94 24.36 2.19 -7.54
N SER A 95 25.08 2.76 -6.58
CA SER A 95 26.46 3.26 -6.79
C SER A 95 27.49 2.13 -6.91
N TYR A 96 27.35 1.04 -6.14
CA TYR A 96 28.36 -0.01 -6.04
C TYR A 96 28.27 -1.07 -7.16
N VAL A 97 27.08 -1.58 -7.48
CA VAL A 97 26.88 -2.72 -8.39
C VAL A 97 27.37 -2.44 -9.82
N PRO A 98 27.05 -1.30 -10.46
CA PRO A 98 27.44 -1.05 -11.86
C PRO A 98 28.95 -1.02 -12.11
N LEU A 99 29.77 -0.76 -11.07
CA LEU A 99 31.23 -0.71 -11.16
C LEU A 99 31.86 -2.07 -11.56
N TRP A 100 31.11 -3.15 -11.36
CA TRP A 100 31.55 -4.52 -11.62
C TRP A 100 31.15 -5.04 -13.00
N PHE A 101 30.25 -4.34 -13.70
CA PHE A 101 29.70 -4.78 -14.98
C PHE A 101 30.02 -3.81 -16.11
N LYS A 102 30.20 -4.37 -17.31
CA LYS A 102 30.32 -3.58 -18.55
C LYS A 102 28.99 -2.87 -18.86
N ARG A 103 29.04 -1.74 -19.57
CA ARG A 103 27.87 -0.85 -19.84
C ARG A 103 26.67 -1.59 -20.47
N ASP A 104 26.93 -2.59 -21.31
CA ASP A 104 25.94 -3.44 -21.96
C ASP A 104 25.17 -4.35 -20.98
N ARG A 105 25.74 -4.66 -19.81
CA ARG A 105 25.14 -5.54 -18.79
C ARG A 105 24.75 -4.84 -17.50
N GLN A 106 25.03 -3.54 -17.38
CA GLN A 106 24.71 -2.75 -16.17
C GLN A 106 23.21 -2.74 -15.87
N GLY A 107 22.36 -2.66 -16.90
CA GLY A 107 20.90 -2.72 -16.74
C GLY A 107 20.43 -4.04 -16.11
N THR A 108 20.93 -5.18 -16.58
CA THR A 108 20.59 -6.50 -16.04
C THR A 108 21.09 -6.68 -14.60
N ALA A 109 22.32 -6.22 -14.32
CA ALA A 109 22.90 -6.27 -12.97
C ALA A 109 22.11 -5.40 -11.96
N LEU A 110 21.72 -4.19 -12.36
CA LEU A 110 20.85 -3.32 -11.56
C LEU A 110 19.44 -3.89 -11.41
N GLY A 111 18.92 -4.57 -12.44
CA GLY A 111 17.65 -5.30 -12.39
C GLY A 111 17.70 -6.44 -11.36
N ALA A 112 18.76 -7.24 -11.37
CA ALA A 112 18.99 -8.30 -10.39
C ALA A 112 19.16 -7.74 -8.96
N PHE A 113 19.89 -6.63 -8.80
CA PHE A 113 19.93 -5.91 -7.53
C PHE A 113 18.54 -5.42 -7.08
N GLY A 114 17.70 -5.04 -8.04
CA GLY A 114 16.30 -4.68 -7.84
C GLY A 114 15.41 -5.79 -7.25
N ILE A 115 15.82 -7.07 -7.37
CA ILE A 115 15.18 -8.21 -6.67
C ILE A 115 15.24 -8.00 -5.16
N GLY A 116 16.19 -7.21 -4.63
CA GLY A 116 16.22 -6.85 -3.21
C GLY A 116 14.91 -6.27 -2.66
N ASN A 117 14.06 -5.64 -3.51
CA ASN A 117 12.72 -5.18 -3.11
C ASN A 117 11.79 -6.34 -2.72
N MET A 118 12.06 -7.56 -3.18
CA MET A 118 11.38 -8.78 -2.75
C MET A 118 11.49 -9.01 -1.23
N GLY A 119 12.53 -8.47 -0.59
CA GLY A 119 12.69 -8.51 0.87
C GLY A 119 11.51 -7.90 1.63
N ALA A 120 10.80 -6.93 1.06
CA ALA A 120 9.57 -6.40 1.64
C ALA A 120 8.47 -7.47 1.70
N ALA A 121 8.28 -8.23 0.62
CA ALA A 121 7.30 -9.30 0.56
C ALA A 121 7.67 -10.47 1.48
N VAL A 122 8.96 -10.85 1.50
CA VAL A 122 9.48 -11.87 2.43
C VAL A 122 9.22 -11.45 3.87
N THR A 123 9.43 -10.18 4.20
CA THR A 123 9.12 -9.62 5.52
C THR A 123 7.62 -9.67 5.81
N SER A 124 6.77 -9.35 4.84
CA SER A 124 5.30 -9.43 5.00
C SER A 124 4.80 -10.84 5.31
N VAL A 125 5.48 -11.89 4.81
CA VAL A 125 5.13 -13.29 5.13
C VAL A 125 5.78 -13.76 6.43
N LEU A 126 7.10 -13.57 6.55
CA LEU A 126 7.86 -14.13 7.66
C LEU A 126 7.58 -13.41 8.98
N ALA A 127 7.44 -12.07 8.97
CA ALA A 127 7.28 -11.33 10.22
C ALA A 127 6.02 -11.75 11.01
N PRO A 128 4.81 -11.83 10.41
CA PRO A 128 3.62 -12.35 11.11
C PRO A 128 3.80 -13.77 11.65
N ILE A 129 4.39 -14.68 10.86
CA ILE A 129 4.62 -16.07 11.26
C ILE A 129 5.59 -16.13 12.44
N THR A 130 6.70 -15.39 12.36
CA THR A 130 7.67 -15.32 13.46
C THR A 130 7.08 -14.69 14.71
N LEU A 131 6.21 -13.69 14.58
CA LEU A 131 5.50 -13.11 15.73
C LEU A 131 4.59 -14.14 16.37
N ALA A 132 3.77 -14.85 15.59
CA ALA A 132 2.89 -15.89 16.12
C ALA A 132 3.68 -17.01 16.83
N TRP A 133 4.84 -17.39 16.31
CA TRP A 133 5.73 -18.34 16.96
C TRP A 133 6.33 -17.77 18.26
N LEU A 134 6.82 -16.53 18.24
CA LEU A 134 7.44 -15.88 19.39
C LEU A 134 6.46 -15.60 20.53
N THR A 135 5.18 -15.37 20.23
CA THR A 135 4.14 -15.07 21.23
C THR A 135 3.37 -16.32 21.66
N ASN A 136 3.81 -17.52 21.24
CA ASN A 136 3.13 -18.81 21.51
C ASN A 136 1.64 -18.80 21.09
N GLY A 137 1.33 -18.19 19.95
CA GLY A 137 -0.06 -18.06 19.51
C GLY A 137 -0.86 -17.10 20.39
N GLU A 138 -0.24 -15.97 20.78
CA GLU A 138 -0.86 -14.84 21.50
C GLU A 138 -0.98 -14.98 23.03
N THR A 139 -0.44 -16.05 23.62
CA THR A 139 -0.45 -16.23 25.09
C THR A 139 0.60 -15.37 25.81
N ASP A 140 1.72 -15.07 25.15
CA ASP A 140 2.78 -14.22 25.68
C ASP A 140 3.03 -13.04 24.73
N LEU A 141 2.31 -11.95 24.96
CA LEU A 141 2.41 -10.77 24.10
C LEU A 141 3.80 -10.14 24.14
N GLU A 142 4.53 -10.20 25.26
CA GLU A 142 5.88 -9.64 25.41
C GLU A 142 6.91 -10.30 24.47
N GLY A 143 6.61 -11.49 23.92
CA GLY A 143 7.40 -12.16 22.90
C GLY A 143 7.67 -11.31 21.65
N TRP A 144 6.86 -10.28 21.37
CA TRP A 144 7.06 -9.35 20.25
C TRP A 144 8.44 -8.69 20.28
N ARG A 145 9.01 -8.46 21.47
CA ARG A 145 10.32 -7.81 21.68
C ARG A 145 11.48 -8.58 21.06
N THR A 146 11.31 -9.89 20.87
CA THR A 146 12.34 -10.74 20.25
C THR A 146 12.39 -10.55 18.74
N LEU A 147 11.30 -10.14 18.09
CA LEU A 147 11.26 -9.92 16.65
C LEU A 147 12.28 -8.84 16.22
N PRO A 148 12.33 -7.65 16.85
CA PRO A 148 13.36 -6.68 16.50
C PRO A 148 14.79 -7.17 16.68
N LYS A 149 15.04 -7.97 17.74
CA LYS A 149 16.37 -8.56 17.99
C LYS A 149 16.80 -9.52 16.88
N LEU A 150 15.89 -10.34 16.38
CA LEU A 150 16.18 -11.27 15.27
C LEU A 150 16.53 -10.53 13.98
N TYR A 151 15.80 -9.48 13.65
CA TYR A 151 16.09 -8.64 12.48
C TYR A 151 17.41 -7.86 12.65
N ALA A 152 17.70 -7.37 13.85
CA ALA A 152 18.99 -6.74 14.16
C ALA A 152 20.15 -7.73 13.99
N LEU A 153 20.01 -8.97 14.48
CA LEU A 153 20.98 -10.03 14.29
C LEU A 153 21.17 -10.37 12.81
N ALA A 154 20.08 -10.49 12.05
CA ALA A 154 20.13 -10.74 10.61
C ALA A 154 20.88 -9.61 9.86
N LEU A 155 20.69 -8.35 10.25
CA LEU A 155 21.43 -7.21 9.72
C LEU A 155 22.93 -7.31 10.04
N VAL A 156 23.30 -7.64 11.27
CA VAL A 156 24.70 -7.81 11.70
C VAL A 156 25.36 -8.95 10.94
N VAL A 157 24.72 -10.12 10.88
CA VAL A 157 25.23 -11.30 10.15
C VAL A 157 25.43 -10.96 8.68
N THR A 158 24.45 -10.31 8.05
CA THR A 158 24.57 -9.92 6.64
C THR A 158 25.65 -8.85 6.44
N ALA A 159 25.84 -7.92 7.37
CA ALA A 159 26.91 -6.93 7.33
C ALA A 159 28.30 -7.59 7.37
N VAL A 160 28.49 -8.56 8.27
CA VAL A 160 29.75 -9.31 8.39
C VAL A 160 30.01 -10.14 7.14
N LEU A 161 29.01 -10.90 6.67
CA LEU A 161 29.11 -11.70 5.44
C LEU A 161 29.44 -10.82 4.25
N PHE A 162 28.76 -9.68 4.08
CA PHE A 162 29.05 -8.74 3.00
C PHE A 162 30.46 -8.17 3.12
N PHE A 163 30.92 -7.79 4.31
CA PHE A 163 32.27 -7.23 4.49
C PHE A 163 33.38 -8.22 4.13
N VAL A 164 33.17 -9.51 4.44
CA VAL A 164 34.12 -10.61 4.17
C VAL A 164 34.10 -11.00 2.70
N ILE A 165 32.92 -11.13 2.08
CA ILE A 165 32.75 -11.65 0.73
C ILE A 165 32.91 -10.55 -0.33
N ALA A 166 32.44 -9.33 -0.06
CA ALA A 166 32.33 -8.29 -1.08
C ALA A 166 33.72 -7.79 -1.51
N PRO A 167 34.01 -7.81 -2.82
CA PRO A 167 35.30 -7.37 -3.32
C PRO A 167 35.44 -5.84 -3.26
N THR A 168 36.67 -5.33 -3.13
CA THR A 168 36.93 -3.89 -3.14
C THR A 168 37.20 -3.43 -4.57
N LYS A 169 36.37 -2.53 -5.09
CA LYS A 169 36.69 -1.74 -6.28
C LYS A 169 36.29 -0.31 -6.01
N LEU A 170 37.30 0.52 -5.79
CA LEU A 170 37.13 1.96 -5.71
C LEU A 170 37.20 2.50 -7.13
N THR A 171 36.44 3.55 -7.41
CA THR A 171 36.44 4.23 -8.70
C THR A 171 37.78 4.97 -8.86
N GLU A 172 38.81 4.27 -9.35
CA GLU A 172 40.03 4.91 -9.82
C GLU A 172 39.63 5.88 -10.95
N GLY A 173 39.74 7.18 -10.70
CA GLY A 173 39.54 8.22 -11.73
C GLY A 173 38.14 8.83 -11.84
N ALA A 174 37.22 8.63 -10.89
CA ALA A 174 36.01 9.46 -10.88
C ALA A 174 36.40 10.93 -10.63
N PRO A 175 36.11 11.87 -11.55
CA PRO A 175 36.50 13.26 -11.36
C PRO A 175 35.90 13.78 -10.06
N LYS A 176 36.70 14.50 -9.26
CA LYS A 176 36.26 15.18 -8.03
C LYS A 176 35.29 16.31 -8.41
N GLN A 177 34.07 15.97 -8.80
CA GLN A 177 33.02 16.94 -9.05
C GLN A 177 32.65 17.59 -7.72
N THR A 178 32.68 18.92 -7.71
CA THR A 178 32.25 19.71 -6.55
C THR A 178 30.75 19.49 -6.29
N LEU A 179 30.29 19.72 -5.06
CA LEU A 179 28.87 19.54 -4.71
C LEU A 179 27.96 20.36 -5.63
N GLY A 180 28.39 21.56 -6.04
CA GLY A 180 27.68 22.39 -7.02
C GLY A 180 27.61 21.81 -8.44
N GLN A 181 28.65 21.11 -8.90
CA GLN A 181 28.63 20.40 -10.20
C GLN A 181 27.75 19.16 -10.15
N ARG A 182 27.74 18.45 -9.01
CA ARG A 182 26.85 17.30 -8.79
C ARG A 182 25.38 17.72 -8.77
N LEU A 183 25.05 18.85 -8.15
CA LEU A 183 23.69 19.37 -8.07
C LEU A 183 23.25 20.14 -9.32
N ALA A 184 24.15 20.45 -10.26
CA ALA A 184 23.83 21.20 -11.48
C ALA A 184 22.68 20.59 -12.32
N PRO A 185 22.56 19.24 -12.48
CA PRO A 185 21.45 18.63 -13.19
C PRO A 185 20.07 18.92 -12.58
N LEU A 186 19.99 19.26 -11.29
CA LEU A 186 18.74 19.62 -10.62
C LEU A 186 18.09 20.89 -11.17
N LYS A 187 18.86 21.74 -11.85
CA LYS A 187 18.32 22.92 -12.55
C LYS A 187 17.45 22.53 -13.74
N ASN A 188 17.55 21.30 -14.24
CA ASN A 188 16.77 20.83 -15.37
C ASN A 188 15.39 20.33 -14.90
N THR A 189 14.32 20.93 -15.42
CA THR A 189 12.93 20.55 -15.15
C THR A 189 12.63 19.08 -15.43
N ARG A 190 13.36 18.44 -16.36
CA ARG A 190 13.19 17.01 -16.67
C ARG A 190 13.50 16.12 -15.46
N VAL A 191 14.47 16.49 -14.63
CA VAL A 191 14.81 15.72 -13.41
C VAL A 191 13.63 15.68 -12.46
N TRP A 192 12.96 16.82 -12.26
CA TRP A 192 11.78 16.93 -11.41
C TRP A 192 10.58 16.19 -12.00
N ARG A 193 10.40 16.20 -13.33
CA ARG A 193 9.35 15.40 -14.00
C ARG A 193 9.58 13.90 -13.81
N PHE A 194 10.79 13.41 -14.02
CA PHE A 194 11.13 12.01 -13.77
C PHE A 194 11.03 11.65 -12.28
N GLY A 195 11.41 12.57 -11.40
CA GLY A 195 11.20 12.49 -9.97
C GLY A 195 9.73 12.30 -9.60
N LEU A 196 8.83 13.08 -10.21
CA LEU A 196 7.39 12.99 -10.01
C LEU A 196 6.81 11.66 -10.53
N TYR A 197 7.26 11.18 -11.70
CA TYR A 197 6.83 9.87 -12.19
C TYR A 197 7.30 8.74 -11.27
N TYR A 198 8.52 8.85 -10.75
CA TYR A 198 9.05 7.89 -9.78
C TYR A 198 8.38 7.98 -8.42
N PHE A 199 7.93 9.18 -8.00
CA PHE A 199 7.12 9.41 -6.81
C PHE A 199 5.83 8.59 -6.88
N PHE A 200 5.08 8.66 -7.98
CA PHE A 200 3.85 7.87 -8.11
C PHE A 200 4.11 6.38 -8.33
N ALA A 201 5.11 6.01 -9.12
CA ALA A 201 5.38 4.61 -9.41
C ALA A 201 6.01 3.88 -8.22
N PHE A 202 7.18 4.33 -7.75
CA PHE A 202 7.89 3.67 -6.66
C PHE A 202 7.37 4.10 -5.28
N GLY A 203 7.09 5.38 -5.09
CA GLY A 203 6.54 5.88 -3.83
C GLY A 203 5.17 5.31 -3.57
N GLY A 204 4.26 5.36 -4.54
CA GLY A 204 2.96 4.70 -4.47
C GLY A 204 3.08 3.20 -4.15
N PHE A 205 4.06 2.50 -4.73
CA PHE A 205 4.31 1.09 -4.42
C PHE A 205 4.71 0.89 -2.96
N VAL A 206 5.67 1.67 -2.46
CA VAL A 206 6.12 1.58 -1.07
C VAL A 206 5.01 1.95 -0.11
N GLY A 207 4.29 3.04 -0.35
CA GLY A 207 3.17 3.50 0.48
C GLY A 207 2.07 2.44 0.57
N LEU A 208 1.65 1.87 -0.56
CA LEU A 208 0.68 0.78 -0.57
C LEU A 208 1.22 -0.46 0.14
N ALA A 209 2.44 -0.92 -0.17
CA ALA A 209 3.03 -2.12 0.43
C ALA A 209 3.05 -2.06 1.96
N VAL A 210 3.33 -0.87 2.49
CA VAL A 210 3.48 -0.61 3.91
C VAL A 210 2.13 -0.56 4.62
N TRP A 211 1.09 0.00 3.97
CA TRP A 211 -0.26 0.11 4.54
C TRP A 211 -1.15 -1.11 4.32
N LEU A 212 -0.78 -1.99 3.40
CA LEU A 212 -1.63 -3.09 2.95
C LEU A 212 -1.99 -4.07 4.08
N ILE A 213 -1.03 -4.40 4.95
CA ILE A 213 -1.26 -5.29 6.10
C ILE A 213 -2.19 -4.65 7.14
N PRO A 214 -1.90 -3.43 7.66
CA PRO A 214 -2.84 -2.76 8.56
C PRO A 214 -4.23 -2.60 7.96
N TYR A 215 -4.34 -2.32 6.67
CA TYR A 215 -5.63 -2.21 5.99
C TYR A 215 -6.40 -3.53 6.00
N TYR A 216 -5.75 -4.64 5.65
CA TYR A 216 -6.38 -5.96 5.69
C TYR A 216 -6.83 -6.36 7.10
N VAL A 217 -6.02 -6.10 8.12
CA VAL A 217 -6.37 -6.40 9.52
C VAL A 217 -7.52 -5.51 10.01
N ASN A 218 -7.42 -4.20 9.80
CA ASN A 218 -8.38 -3.25 10.37
C ASN A 218 -9.71 -3.18 9.62
N VAL A 219 -9.71 -3.34 8.28
CA VAL A 219 -10.92 -3.18 7.45
C VAL A 219 -11.58 -4.51 7.12
N TYR A 220 -10.80 -5.54 6.83
CA TYR A 220 -11.31 -6.87 6.48
C TYR A 220 -11.31 -7.84 7.66
N SER A 221 -10.76 -7.45 8.82
CA SER A 221 -10.75 -8.25 10.05
C SER A 221 -10.16 -9.65 9.88
N ILE A 222 -9.19 -9.78 8.96
CA ILE A 222 -8.48 -11.05 8.74
C ILE A 222 -7.25 -11.15 9.64
N SER A 223 -6.79 -12.39 9.88
CA SER A 223 -5.59 -12.63 10.68
C SER A 223 -4.36 -11.93 10.10
N LEU A 224 -3.43 -11.52 10.97
CA LEU A 224 -2.17 -10.87 10.56
C LEU A 224 -1.35 -11.74 9.60
N ILE A 225 -1.37 -13.07 9.76
CA ILE A 225 -0.68 -14.01 8.87
C ILE A 225 -1.32 -14.00 7.48
N THR A 226 -2.65 -14.10 7.41
CA THR A 226 -3.38 -14.04 6.14
C THR A 226 -3.17 -12.70 5.44
N ALA A 227 -3.22 -11.59 6.17
CA ALA A 227 -2.92 -10.25 5.66
C ALA A 227 -1.50 -10.17 5.09
N GLY A 228 -0.52 -10.76 5.77
CA GLY A 228 0.86 -10.86 5.31
C GLY A 228 1.03 -11.64 4.00
N LEU A 229 0.34 -12.79 3.88
CA LEU A 229 0.33 -13.61 2.66
C LEU A 229 -0.29 -12.88 1.48
N ILE A 230 -1.45 -12.24 1.68
CA ILE A 230 -2.12 -11.46 0.64
C ILE A 230 -1.27 -10.24 0.24
N ALA A 231 -0.66 -9.56 1.20
CA ALA A 231 0.24 -8.43 0.92
C ALA A 231 1.51 -8.84 0.15
N ALA A 232 1.96 -10.09 0.29
CA ALA A 232 3.08 -10.62 -0.49
C ALA A 232 2.71 -10.85 -1.96
N ILE A 233 1.44 -11.16 -2.27
CA ILE A 233 0.93 -11.26 -3.64
C ILE A 233 1.05 -9.92 -4.37
N PHE A 234 0.92 -8.79 -3.67
CA PHE A 234 1.19 -7.47 -4.24
C PHE A 234 2.69 -7.24 -4.49
N SER A 235 3.53 -7.57 -3.51
CA SER A 235 4.94 -7.14 -3.50
C SER A 235 5.89 -8.05 -4.29
N LEU A 236 5.72 -9.38 -4.26
CA LEU A 236 6.59 -10.32 -4.98
C LEU A 236 6.54 -10.11 -6.50
N PRO A 237 5.36 -10.08 -7.13
CA PRO A 237 5.25 -10.04 -8.59
C PRO A 237 5.66 -8.66 -9.12
N ALA A 238 5.34 -7.58 -8.40
CA ALA A 238 5.81 -6.24 -8.71
C ALA A 238 7.34 -6.15 -8.81
N ALA A 239 8.07 -6.84 -7.93
CA ALA A 239 9.53 -6.90 -7.97
C ALA A 239 10.06 -7.63 -9.22
N LEU A 240 9.43 -8.75 -9.61
CA LEU A 240 9.79 -9.51 -10.81
C LEU A 240 9.45 -8.74 -12.10
N ILE A 241 8.27 -8.11 -12.12
CA ILE A 241 7.77 -7.32 -13.25
C ILE A 241 8.65 -6.10 -13.52
N ARG A 242 9.41 -5.61 -12.53
CA ARG A 242 10.40 -4.56 -12.77
C ARG A 242 11.45 -4.96 -13.81
N VAL A 243 11.88 -6.22 -13.83
CA VAL A 243 12.80 -6.75 -14.85
C VAL A 243 12.12 -6.75 -16.22
N PHE A 244 10.89 -7.26 -16.28
CA PHE A 244 10.09 -7.27 -17.51
C PHE A 244 9.77 -5.86 -18.02
N GLY A 245 9.48 -4.91 -17.14
CA GLY A 245 9.20 -3.51 -17.46
C GLY A 245 10.41 -2.81 -18.08
N GLY A 246 11.63 -3.18 -17.66
CA GLY A 246 12.87 -2.74 -18.31
C GLY A 246 12.95 -3.24 -19.75
N TRP A 247 12.79 -4.56 -19.96
CA TRP A 247 12.77 -5.18 -21.28
C TRP A 247 11.66 -4.61 -22.20
N ALA A 248 10.46 -4.43 -21.66
CA ALA A 248 9.32 -3.84 -22.37
C ALA A 248 9.63 -2.40 -22.79
N SER A 249 10.33 -1.65 -21.93
CA SER A 249 10.80 -0.29 -22.24
C SER A 249 11.93 -0.27 -23.29
N ASP A 250 12.68 -1.36 -23.43
CA ASP A 250 13.64 -1.59 -24.53
C ASP A 250 12.97 -1.80 -25.87
N ARG A 251 11.88 -2.57 -25.90
CA ARG A 251 11.21 -2.93 -27.15
C ARG A 251 10.17 -1.92 -27.63
N TRP A 252 9.38 -1.37 -26.72
CA TRP A 252 8.23 -0.50 -27.04
C TRP A 252 8.43 0.98 -26.67
N GLY A 253 9.61 1.30 -26.13
CA GLY A 253 9.96 2.65 -25.70
C GLY A 253 9.51 2.96 -24.27
N ALA A 254 10.44 3.50 -23.47
CA ALA A 254 10.22 3.81 -22.05
C ALA A 254 9.06 4.81 -21.82
N ARG A 255 8.83 5.75 -22.73
CA ARG A 255 7.76 6.75 -22.58
C ARG A 255 6.37 6.10 -22.62
N THR A 256 6.16 5.20 -23.57
CA THR A 256 4.89 4.50 -23.75
C THR A 256 4.58 3.63 -22.54
N ILE A 257 5.56 2.83 -22.10
CA ILE A 257 5.40 1.94 -20.94
C ILE A 257 5.15 2.73 -19.65
N MET A 258 5.84 3.86 -19.48
CA MET A 258 5.61 4.73 -18.34
C MET A 258 4.17 5.30 -18.32
N TYR A 259 3.66 5.80 -19.44
CA TYR A 259 2.29 6.34 -19.48
C TYR A 259 1.23 5.27 -19.32
N VAL A 260 1.40 4.11 -19.95
CA VAL A 260 0.48 2.97 -19.77
C VAL A 260 0.45 2.56 -18.30
N ALA A 261 1.61 2.42 -17.66
CA ALA A 261 1.72 2.11 -16.24
C ALA A 261 1.01 3.15 -15.36
N LEU A 262 1.24 4.44 -15.58
CA LEU A 262 0.63 5.50 -14.77
C LEU A 262 -0.88 5.59 -14.99
N ILE A 263 -1.37 5.49 -16.23
CA ILE A 263 -2.80 5.59 -16.54
C ILE A 263 -3.54 4.35 -16.05
N ALA A 264 -3.05 3.14 -16.36
CA ALA A 264 -3.68 1.90 -15.89
C ALA A 264 -3.63 1.79 -14.36
N GLY A 265 -2.52 2.21 -13.74
CA GLY A 265 -2.39 2.32 -12.29
C GLY A 265 -3.41 3.30 -11.71
N LEU A 266 -3.57 4.48 -12.30
CA LEU A 266 -4.56 5.47 -11.88
C LEU A 266 -5.99 4.95 -11.99
N VAL A 267 -6.34 4.29 -13.09
CA VAL A 267 -7.67 3.67 -13.27
C VAL A 267 -7.93 2.65 -12.17
N CYS A 268 -6.97 1.77 -11.88
CA CYS A 268 -7.12 0.79 -10.79
C CYS A 268 -7.25 1.47 -9.42
N LEU A 269 -6.49 2.53 -9.16
CA LEU A 269 -6.60 3.31 -7.92
C LEU A 269 -7.95 4.02 -7.78
N VAL A 270 -8.52 4.53 -8.87
CA VAL A 270 -9.86 5.12 -8.89
C VAL A 270 -10.92 4.07 -8.59
N LEU A 271 -10.78 2.86 -9.12
CA LEU A 271 -11.67 1.74 -8.80
C LEU A 271 -11.55 1.31 -7.33
N LEU A 272 -10.35 1.38 -6.76
CA LEU A 272 -10.09 1.09 -5.34
C LEU A 272 -10.58 2.20 -4.39
N PHE A 273 -10.85 3.41 -4.90
CA PHE A 273 -11.31 4.52 -4.07
C PHE A 273 -12.72 4.29 -3.53
N VAL A 274 -13.55 3.47 -4.18
CA VAL A 274 -14.92 3.18 -3.75
C VAL A 274 -14.87 2.32 -2.49
N PRO A 275 -15.17 2.87 -1.29
CA PRO A 275 -15.10 2.12 -0.05
C PRO A 275 -16.33 1.21 0.07
N ARG A 276 -16.34 0.35 1.10
CA ARG A 276 -17.60 -0.28 1.53
C ARG A 276 -18.56 0.84 1.89
N MET A 277 -19.62 0.99 1.12
CA MET A 277 -20.57 2.08 1.29
C MET A 277 -22.01 1.59 1.20
N GLU A 278 -22.83 2.16 2.06
CA GLU A 278 -24.26 2.00 2.10
C GLU A 278 -24.88 3.33 1.73
N ILE A 279 -25.50 3.40 0.56
CA ILE A 279 -26.15 4.62 0.09
C ILE A 279 -27.66 4.43 0.26
N TYR A 280 -28.24 5.24 1.14
CA TYR A 280 -29.69 5.33 1.32
C TYR A 280 -30.21 6.49 0.49
N LEU A 281 -31.04 6.18 -0.50
CA LEU A 281 -31.71 7.12 -1.37
C LEU A 281 -33.22 7.11 -1.13
N PRO A 282 -33.92 8.24 -1.32
CA PRO A 282 -35.37 8.24 -1.45
C PRO A 282 -35.77 7.35 -2.63
N GLY A 283 -36.62 6.37 -2.38
CA GLY A 283 -37.19 5.48 -3.38
C GLY A 283 -38.51 6.02 -3.94
N GLU A 284 -39.15 5.23 -4.80
CA GLU A 284 -40.45 5.56 -5.35
C GLU A 284 -41.54 5.45 -4.28
N ASN A 285 -42.29 6.53 -4.08
CA ASN A 285 -43.38 6.56 -3.10
C ASN A 285 -44.64 5.91 -3.68
N VAL A 286 -45.42 5.26 -2.83
CA VAL A 286 -46.73 4.73 -3.20
C VAL A 286 -47.78 5.78 -2.84
N ALA A 287 -48.47 6.33 -3.84
CA ALA A 287 -49.51 7.34 -3.65
C ALA A 287 -50.91 6.78 -3.91
N ALA A 288 -51.90 7.31 -3.19
CA ALA A 288 -53.30 6.92 -3.34
C ALA A 288 -53.84 7.36 -4.71
N SER A 289 -54.33 6.41 -5.49
CA SER A 289 -54.98 6.68 -6.79
C SER A 289 -56.37 7.32 -6.65
N ARG A 290 -57.01 7.14 -5.48
CA ARG A 290 -58.35 7.64 -5.14
C ARG A 290 -58.41 8.06 -3.67
N ALA A 291 -59.34 8.96 -3.36
CA ALA A 291 -59.65 9.30 -1.98
C ALA A 291 -60.49 8.18 -1.34
N GLY A 292 -60.22 7.86 -0.07
CA GLY A 292 -60.93 6.80 0.65
C GLY A 292 -60.35 6.54 2.03
N THR A 293 -60.97 5.62 2.77
CA THR A 293 -60.51 5.24 4.11
C THR A 293 -59.58 4.04 4.04
N VAL A 294 -58.46 4.06 4.78
CA VAL A 294 -57.53 2.93 4.90
C VAL A 294 -58.19 1.82 5.70
N THR A 295 -58.47 0.69 5.06
CA THR A 295 -59.17 -0.45 5.67
C THR A 295 -58.20 -1.50 6.20
N ALA A 296 -56.98 -1.58 5.64
CA ALA A 296 -55.93 -2.47 6.12
C ALA A 296 -54.53 -1.89 5.84
N VAL A 297 -53.68 -1.96 6.87
CA VAL A 297 -52.23 -1.74 6.80
C VAL A 297 -51.60 -2.96 7.45
N ALA A 298 -51.17 -3.92 6.64
CA ALA A 298 -50.72 -5.20 7.14
C ALA A 298 -49.25 -5.12 7.55
N ALA A 299 -49.01 -4.96 8.85
CA ALA A 299 -47.66 -5.02 9.43
C ALA A 299 -47.16 -6.47 9.62
N ASP A 300 -48.02 -7.50 9.48
CA ASP A 300 -47.65 -8.84 9.95
C ASP A 300 -47.92 -10.04 9.00
N GLN A 301 -48.61 -9.90 7.86
CA GLN A 301 -48.70 -11.05 6.92
C GLN A 301 -49.10 -10.82 5.45
N MET A 302 -49.25 -9.59 4.96
CA MET A 302 -49.39 -9.36 3.50
C MET A 302 -48.88 -7.97 3.13
N ASP A 303 -47.96 -7.90 2.18
CA ASP A 303 -47.28 -6.68 1.75
C ASP A 303 -48.21 -5.76 0.95
N GLN A 304 -49.26 -5.23 1.58
CA GLN A 304 -50.25 -4.39 0.90
C GLN A 304 -50.96 -3.40 1.82
N ILE A 305 -51.31 -2.24 1.26
CA ILE A 305 -52.21 -1.23 1.83
C ILE A 305 -53.52 -1.30 1.05
N VAL A 306 -54.66 -1.33 1.74
CA VAL A 306 -55.98 -1.28 1.09
C VAL A 306 -56.68 0.03 1.43
N VAL A 307 -57.08 0.78 0.41
CA VAL A 307 -57.84 2.03 0.54
C VAL A 307 -59.17 1.86 -0.19
N GLY A 308 -60.27 1.73 0.56
CA GLY A 308 -61.57 1.36 -0.01
C GLY A 308 -61.52 -0.02 -0.70
N ASN A 309 -61.67 -0.05 -2.02
CA ASN A 309 -61.57 -1.26 -2.86
C ASN A 309 -60.22 -1.39 -3.60
N ASP A 310 -59.34 -0.41 -3.52
CA ASP A 310 -58.05 -0.42 -4.22
C ASP A 310 -56.97 -1.03 -3.31
N THR A 311 -56.19 -1.96 -3.86
CA THR A 311 -55.07 -2.63 -3.17
C THR A 311 -53.73 -2.16 -3.73
N TYR A 312 -52.86 -1.67 -2.87
CA TYR A 312 -51.51 -1.20 -3.18
C TYR A 312 -50.50 -2.18 -2.62
N LYS A 313 -49.76 -2.89 -3.47
CA LYS A 313 -48.70 -3.80 -3.02
C LYS A 313 -47.45 -3.03 -2.59
N LEU A 314 -46.87 -3.43 -1.48
CA LEU A 314 -45.59 -2.95 -0.94
C LEU A 314 -44.52 -4.02 -1.12
N ARG A 315 -43.25 -3.63 -1.12
CA ARG A 315 -42.10 -4.52 -0.98
C ARG A 315 -41.60 -4.47 0.46
N PRO A 316 -41.62 -5.60 1.20
CA PRO A 316 -41.24 -5.61 2.60
C PRO A 316 -39.73 -5.46 2.80
N ALA A 317 -39.35 -4.75 3.86
CA ALA A 317 -37.94 -4.55 4.22
C ALA A 317 -37.22 -5.87 4.60
N ALA A 318 -37.94 -6.90 5.06
CA ALA A 318 -37.37 -8.15 5.54
C ALA A 318 -36.76 -9.02 4.43
N GLU A 319 -37.40 -9.09 3.26
CA GLU A 319 -36.92 -9.85 2.10
C GLU A 319 -35.65 -9.21 1.50
N VAL A 320 -35.58 -7.87 1.58
CA VAL A 320 -34.43 -7.07 1.19
C VAL A 320 -33.25 -7.17 2.17
N ARG A 321 -33.52 -7.20 3.49
CA ARG A 321 -32.49 -7.35 4.53
C ARG A 321 -31.86 -8.75 4.56
N GLY A 322 -32.60 -9.80 4.17
CA GLY A 322 -32.07 -11.17 4.05
C GLY A 322 -30.90 -11.28 3.07
N LEU A 323 -30.94 -10.53 1.95
CA LEU A 323 -29.84 -10.46 0.97
C LEU A 323 -28.55 -9.85 1.55
N HIS A 324 -28.65 -9.04 2.60
CA HIS A 324 -27.51 -8.38 3.23
C HIS A 324 -26.80 -9.28 4.26
N ASN A 325 -27.54 -10.14 4.97
CA ASN A 325 -26.95 -11.04 5.96
C ASN A 325 -26.23 -12.26 5.36
N ASP A 326 -26.71 -12.79 4.22
CA ASP A 326 -26.06 -13.89 3.48
C ASP A 326 -24.87 -13.43 2.61
N SER A 327 -24.62 -12.11 2.55
CA SER A 327 -23.59 -11.52 1.67
C SER A 327 -22.16 -11.69 2.17
N GLY A 328 -21.95 -12.12 3.41
CA GLY A 328 -20.60 -12.35 3.97
C GLY A 328 -19.77 -13.38 3.19
N GLU A 329 -20.41 -14.33 2.52
CA GLU A 329 -19.73 -15.43 1.81
C GLU A 329 -19.79 -15.33 0.27
N ARG A 330 -20.71 -14.54 -0.31
CA ARG A 330 -20.86 -14.43 -1.77
C ARG A 330 -20.01 -13.30 -2.34
N LEU A 331 -19.26 -13.58 -3.41
CA LEU A 331 -18.47 -12.58 -4.12
C LEU A 331 -19.37 -11.67 -4.95
N LEU A 332 -19.82 -10.55 -4.37
CA LEU A 332 -20.55 -9.52 -5.11
C LEU A 332 -19.56 -8.63 -5.88
N VAL A 333 -19.63 -8.69 -7.21
CA VAL A 333 -18.80 -7.89 -8.13
C VAL A 333 -19.41 -6.52 -8.42
N PHE A 334 -20.74 -6.43 -8.38
CA PHE A 334 -21.51 -5.23 -8.66
C PHE A 334 -22.35 -4.83 -7.44
N PRO A 335 -22.66 -3.53 -7.28
CA PRO A 335 -23.53 -3.07 -6.20
C PRO A 335 -24.90 -3.75 -6.28
N ILE A 336 -25.44 -4.14 -5.13
CA ILE A 336 -26.83 -4.59 -5.04
C ILE A 336 -27.69 -3.36 -4.78
N VAL A 337 -28.68 -3.15 -5.63
CA VAL A 337 -29.73 -2.16 -5.40
C VAL A 337 -30.93 -2.90 -4.84
N SER A 338 -31.40 -2.45 -3.68
CA SER A 338 -32.56 -3.00 -3.04
C SER A 338 -33.52 -1.88 -2.66
N SER A 339 -34.82 -2.09 -2.84
CA SER A 339 -35.84 -1.07 -2.61
C SER A 339 -36.99 -1.66 -1.80
N TRP A 340 -37.41 -0.96 -0.76
CA TRP A 340 -38.58 -1.31 0.05
C TRP A 340 -39.44 -0.08 0.28
N GLU A 341 -40.69 -0.28 0.66
CA GLU A 341 -41.61 0.81 0.97
C GLU A 341 -42.17 0.65 2.39
N ASP A 342 -42.01 1.68 3.23
CA ASP A 342 -42.54 1.69 4.60
C ASP A 342 -43.88 2.46 4.64
N PRO A 343 -44.96 1.87 5.17
CA PRO A 343 -46.26 2.53 5.26
C PRO A 343 -46.23 3.72 6.23
N ILE A 344 -46.86 4.84 5.84
CA ILE A 344 -46.96 6.06 6.65
C ILE A 344 -48.36 6.20 7.25
N VAL A 345 -49.36 5.58 6.63
CA VAL A 345 -50.77 5.64 7.03
C VAL A 345 -51.13 4.51 8.00
N GLN A 346 -52.12 4.76 8.86
CA GLN A 346 -52.67 3.78 9.79
C GLN A 346 -54.09 3.37 9.39
N VAL A 347 -54.54 2.22 9.90
CA VAL A 347 -55.90 1.73 9.66
C VAL A 347 -56.91 2.74 10.24
N GLY A 348 -57.83 3.22 9.41
CA GLY A 348 -58.82 4.23 9.77
C GLY A 348 -58.53 5.65 9.27
N ASP A 349 -57.36 5.91 8.70
CA ASP A 349 -57.03 7.22 8.13
C ASP A 349 -57.88 7.52 6.89
N GLN A 350 -58.34 8.78 6.77
CA GLN A 350 -58.92 9.30 5.53
C GLN A 350 -57.81 9.83 4.64
N VAL A 351 -57.69 9.27 3.43
CA VAL A 351 -56.63 9.61 2.49
C VAL A 351 -57.21 10.33 1.28
N GLU A 352 -56.56 11.39 0.83
CA GLU A 352 -56.91 12.11 -0.40
C GLU A 352 -56.21 11.52 -1.63
N LYS A 353 -56.77 11.76 -2.82
CA LYS A 353 -56.12 11.35 -4.08
C LYS A 353 -54.77 12.05 -4.21
N GLY A 354 -53.71 11.27 -4.42
CA GLY A 354 -52.33 11.75 -4.55
C GLY A 354 -51.55 11.83 -3.23
N GLN A 355 -52.20 11.55 -2.09
CA GLN A 355 -51.51 11.49 -0.80
C GLN A 355 -50.64 10.23 -0.71
N ILE A 356 -49.46 10.37 -0.12
CA ILE A 356 -48.47 9.29 0.01
C ILE A 356 -48.95 8.30 1.06
N LEU A 357 -49.12 7.05 0.65
CA LEU A 357 -49.50 5.90 1.49
C LEU A 357 -48.28 5.23 2.11
N ALA A 358 -47.20 5.09 1.34
CA ALA A 358 -45.94 4.52 1.81
C ALA A 358 -44.75 5.30 1.24
N ARG A 359 -43.70 5.46 2.06
CA ARG A 359 -42.45 6.10 1.64
C ARG A 359 -41.52 5.04 1.06
N GLY A 360 -41.04 5.27 -0.15
CA GLY A 360 -40.05 4.42 -0.78
C GLY A 360 -38.65 4.70 -0.24
N PHE A 361 -37.89 3.65 -0.02
CA PHE A 361 -36.46 3.69 0.28
C PHE A 361 -35.71 2.84 -0.73
N SER A 362 -34.55 3.32 -1.18
CA SER A 362 -33.63 2.57 -2.01
C SER A 362 -32.27 2.50 -1.30
N HIS A 363 -31.74 1.30 -1.16
CA HIS A 363 -30.45 1.05 -0.55
C HIS A 363 -29.53 0.41 -1.58
N ILE A 364 -28.44 1.11 -1.88
CA ILE A 364 -27.35 0.61 -2.72
C ILE A 364 -26.25 0.13 -1.79
N TYR A 365 -26.00 -1.18 -1.81
CA TYR A 365 -24.95 -1.82 -1.03
C TYR A 365 -23.74 -2.09 -1.92
N PHE A 366 -22.62 -1.46 -1.61
CA PHE A 366 -21.33 -1.79 -2.21
C PHE A 366 -20.52 -2.63 -1.23
N GLN A 367 -20.47 -3.94 -1.48
CA GLN A 367 -19.56 -4.82 -0.78
C GLN A 367 -18.15 -4.56 -1.34
N ALA A 368 -17.32 -3.82 -0.60
CA ALA A 368 -15.90 -3.77 -0.93
C ALA A 368 -15.35 -5.18 -0.70
N ASN A 369 -15.36 -6.02 -1.73
CA ASN A 369 -14.95 -7.41 -1.63
C ASN A 369 -13.42 -7.48 -1.56
N MET A 370 -12.91 -8.21 -0.57
CA MET A 370 -11.48 -8.38 -0.34
C MET A 370 -10.74 -8.87 -1.58
N TRP A 371 -11.29 -9.84 -2.31
CA TRP A 371 -10.63 -10.43 -3.47
C TRP A 371 -10.59 -9.50 -4.67
N ILE A 372 -11.62 -8.67 -4.86
CA ILE A 372 -11.64 -7.63 -5.89
C ILE A 372 -10.59 -6.57 -5.55
N PHE A 373 -10.55 -6.14 -4.30
CA PHE A 373 -9.53 -5.22 -3.80
C PHE A 373 -8.11 -5.78 -3.97
N THR A 374 -7.87 -7.04 -3.58
CA THR A 374 -6.59 -7.72 -3.77
C THR A 374 -6.20 -7.83 -5.24
N GLY A 375 -7.15 -8.17 -6.13
CA GLY A 375 -6.92 -8.25 -7.57
C GLY A 375 -6.54 -6.90 -8.19
N LEU A 376 -7.25 -5.84 -7.81
CA LEU A 376 -6.94 -4.48 -8.26
C LEU A 376 -5.59 -3.99 -7.72
N ILE A 377 -5.28 -4.22 -6.44
CA ILE A 377 -3.98 -3.89 -5.86
C ILE A 377 -2.87 -4.66 -6.54
N PHE A 378 -3.06 -5.95 -6.83
CA PHE A 378 -2.10 -6.74 -7.58
C PHE A 378 -1.79 -6.09 -8.93
N LEU A 379 -2.81 -5.70 -9.71
CA LEU A 379 -2.64 -4.97 -10.97
C LEU A 379 -1.90 -3.63 -10.79
N VAL A 380 -2.23 -2.87 -9.74
CA VAL A 380 -1.50 -1.64 -9.38
C VAL A 380 -0.01 -1.94 -9.14
N GLY A 381 0.31 -3.04 -8.45
CA GLY A 381 1.68 -3.47 -8.21
C GLY A 381 2.45 -3.77 -9.50
N ILE A 382 1.81 -4.46 -10.45
CA ILE A 382 2.36 -4.70 -11.79
C ILE A 382 2.67 -3.37 -12.48
N MET A 383 1.68 -2.47 -12.53
CA MET A 383 1.80 -1.18 -13.21
C MET A 383 2.90 -0.32 -12.57
N MET A 384 2.94 -0.24 -11.25
CA MET A 384 3.97 0.49 -10.51
C MET A 384 5.38 -0.10 -10.73
N GLY A 385 5.52 -1.42 -10.77
CA GLY A 385 6.78 -2.10 -11.11
C GLY A 385 7.27 -1.75 -12.51
N MET A 386 6.37 -1.75 -13.51
CA MET A 386 6.67 -1.35 -14.89
C MET A 386 7.07 0.13 -14.99
N GLY A 387 6.29 1.02 -14.39
CA GLY A 387 6.55 2.47 -14.42
C GLY A 387 7.89 2.83 -13.77
N THR A 388 8.20 2.17 -12.66
CA THR A 388 9.48 2.31 -11.95
C THR A 388 10.68 1.94 -12.83
N ALA A 389 10.58 0.86 -13.62
CA ALA A 389 11.63 0.45 -14.55
C ALA A 389 11.79 1.44 -15.71
N ALA A 390 10.67 1.90 -16.28
CA ALA A 390 10.65 2.85 -17.39
C ALA A 390 11.30 4.19 -17.02
N VAL A 391 11.10 4.68 -15.79
CA VAL A 391 11.71 5.94 -15.33
C VAL A 391 13.23 5.83 -15.24
N PHE A 392 13.78 4.74 -14.68
CA PHE A 392 15.24 4.59 -14.61
C PHE A 392 15.89 4.49 -15.98
N LYS A 393 15.19 3.88 -16.95
CA LYS A 393 15.65 3.90 -18.33
C LYS A 393 15.73 5.32 -18.89
N HIS A 394 14.70 6.14 -18.69
CA HIS A 394 14.75 7.55 -19.09
C HIS A 394 15.89 8.33 -18.42
N VAL A 395 16.15 8.09 -17.14
CA VAL A 395 17.29 8.71 -16.45
C VAL A 395 18.61 8.33 -17.11
N ALA A 396 18.78 7.05 -17.48
CA ALA A 396 19.98 6.58 -18.18
C ALA A 396 20.12 7.18 -19.59
N ASP A 397 19.03 7.26 -20.36
CA ASP A 397 19.03 7.79 -21.73
C ASP A 397 19.32 9.30 -21.78
N TYR A 398 18.72 10.08 -20.88
CA TYR A 398 18.85 11.55 -20.88
C TYR A 398 20.05 12.09 -20.10
N PHE A 399 20.57 11.33 -19.13
CA PHE A 399 21.67 11.76 -18.27
C PHE A 399 22.79 10.70 -18.15
N PRO A 400 23.35 10.19 -19.26
CA PRO A 400 24.29 9.07 -19.26
C PRO A 400 25.59 9.33 -18.48
N THR A 401 25.98 10.60 -18.33
CA THR A 401 27.18 11.01 -17.57
C THR A 401 26.90 11.32 -16.10
N ASN A 402 25.63 11.48 -15.70
CA ASN A 402 25.21 11.89 -14.35
C ASN A 402 24.13 10.97 -13.76
N VAL A 403 24.07 9.71 -14.20
CA VAL A 403 23.05 8.73 -13.79
C VAL A 403 22.99 8.57 -12.27
N GLY A 404 24.14 8.58 -11.59
CA GLY A 404 24.20 8.44 -10.13
C GLY A 404 23.53 9.60 -9.39
N VAL A 405 23.78 10.85 -9.78
CA VAL A 405 23.21 12.01 -9.08
C VAL A 405 21.74 12.20 -9.41
N VAL A 406 21.38 12.14 -10.70
CA VAL A 406 19.98 12.28 -11.12
C VAL A 406 19.15 11.09 -10.61
N GLY A 407 19.68 9.87 -10.71
CA GLY A 407 19.05 8.67 -10.16
C GLY A 407 18.92 8.71 -8.64
N GLY A 408 19.90 9.29 -7.94
CA GLY A 408 19.84 9.54 -6.50
C GLY A 408 18.69 10.48 -6.14
N THR A 409 18.60 11.65 -6.77
CA THR A 409 17.52 12.63 -6.51
C THR A 409 16.14 12.09 -6.90
N VAL A 410 16.03 11.48 -8.08
CA VAL A 410 14.79 10.81 -8.50
C VAL A 410 14.42 9.73 -7.49
N GLY A 411 15.41 8.96 -7.00
CA GLY A 411 15.25 7.97 -5.94
C GLY A 411 14.79 8.55 -4.60
N VAL A 412 15.25 9.74 -4.21
CA VAL A 412 14.74 10.47 -3.02
C VAL A 412 13.27 10.79 -3.21
N LEU A 413 12.92 11.44 -4.33
CA LEU A 413 11.53 11.82 -4.64
C LEU A 413 10.62 10.58 -4.67
N GLY A 414 11.09 9.47 -5.24
CA GLY A 414 10.40 8.19 -5.17
C GLY A 414 10.11 7.73 -3.76
N ALA A 415 11.13 7.68 -2.90
CA ALA A 415 10.93 7.21 -1.54
C ALA A 415 10.08 8.18 -0.70
N LEU A 416 10.17 9.49 -0.96
CA LEU A 416 9.29 10.47 -0.33
C LEU A 416 7.82 10.26 -0.68
N GLY A 417 7.49 9.68 -1.84
CA GLY A 417 6.11 9.36 -2.18
C GLY A 417 5.55 8.11 -1.49
N GLY A 418 6.40 7.34 -0.81
CA GLY A 418 5.96 6.20 0.00
C GLY A 418 5.81 6.51 1.49
N PHE A 419 6.24 7.72 1.89
CA PHE A 419 5.92 8.31 3.18
C PHE A 419 4.64 9.13 3.02
#